data_AF-A0A6G1B716-F1
#
_entry.id   AF-A0A6G1B716-F1
#
_cell.length_a   1.000
_cell.length_b   1.000
_cell.length_c   1.000
_cell.angle_alpha   90.00
_cell.angle_beta   90.00
_cell.angle_gamma   90.00
#
_symmetry.space_group_name_H-M   'P 1'
#
loop_
_entity.id
_entity.type
_entity.pdbx_description
1 polymer ?
#
loop_
_entity_poly.entity_id
_entity_poly.type
_entity_poly.pdbx_seq_one_letter_code
_entity_poly.pdbx_strand_id
1 'polypeptide(L)' 'AVILPTISPFTKYATMINQVTPYTYPVPLRDDGNMSDVPSHPQDPEGPSLEWLKKL' A
#
# COMPACT_ATOMS: atom_id res chain seq x y z
N ALA A 1 16.00 10.14 21.99
CA ALA A 1 15.60 9.99 20.57
C ALA A 1 15.81 8.59 19.99
N VAL A 2 16.79 7.80 20.45
CA VAL A 2 17.15 6.50 19.82
C VAL A 2 16.11 5.39 20.03
N ILE A 3 15.48 5.31 21.20
CA ILE A 3 14.57 4.19 21.57
C ILE A 3 13.11 4.49 21.20
N LEU A 4 12.75 5.76 21.04
CA LEU A 4 11.37 6.18 20.79
C LEU A 4 10.76 5.60 19.49
N PRO A 5 11.51 5.51 18.35
CA PRO A 5 10.97 4.94 17.13
C PRO A 5 10.63 3.44 17.23
N THR A 6 11.33 2.68 18.07
CA THR A 6 11.09 1.23 18.21
C THR A 6 9.90 0.90 19.11
N ILE A 7 9.55 1.79 20.04
CA ILE A 7 8.41 1.62 20.96
C ILE A 7 7.14 2.27 20.39
N SER A 8 7.27 3.28 19.54
CA SER A 8 6.12 4.02 19.02
C SER A 8 5.27 3.16 18.07
N PRO A 9 3.96 3.01 18.31
CA PRO A 9 3.05 2.31 17.40
C PRO A 9 2.86 3.05 16.07
N PHE A 10 3.18 4.35 16.02
CA PHE A 10 2.99 5.20 14.84
C PHE A 10 4.13 5.13 13.83
N THR A 11 5.31 4.65 14.23
CA THR A 11 6.46 4.51 13.32
C THR A 11 6.11 3.62 12.13
N LYS A 12 5.27 2.59 12.32
CA LYS A 12 4.79 1.71 11.24
C LYS A 12 4.02 2.47 10.16
N TYR A 13 3.12 3.38 10.55
CA TYR A 13 2.33 4.15 9.59
C TYR A 13 3.19 5.10 8.77
N ALA A 14 4.26 5.67 9.35
CA ALA A 14 5.20 6.50 8.60
C ALA A 14 5.88 5.70 7.46
N THR A 15 6.31 4.46 7.73
CA THR A 15 6.86 3.59 6.68
C THR A 15 5.80 3.21 5.63
N MET A 16 4.58 2.86 6.06
CA MET A 16 3.50 2.50 5.14
C MET A 16 3.11 3.65 4.21
N ILE A 17 3.02 4.89 4.72
CA ILE A 17 2.71 6.10 3.93
C ILE A 17 3.73 6.30 2.80
N ASN A 18 5.02 6.14 3.11
CA ASN A 18 6.08 6.28 2.11
C ASN A 18 6.01 5.21 1.03
N GLN A 19 5.58 3.99 1.35
CA GLN A 19 5.45 2.90 0.39
C GLN A 19 4.25 3.06 -0.54
N VAL A 20 3.13 3.58 -0.03
CA VAL A 20 1.90 3.74 -0.82
C VAL A 20 1.85 5.03 -1.64
N THR A 21 2.85 5.91 -1.52
CA THR A 21 2.93 7.16 -2.28
C THR A 21 3.53 6.89 -3.67
N PRO A 22 2.75 6.97 -4.76
CA PRO A 22 3.24 6.62 -6.08
C PRO A 22 4.03 7.78 -6.68
N TYR A 23 5.36 7.72 -6.62
CA TYR A 23 6.22 8.67 -7.33
C TYR A 23 6.48 8.27 -8.79
N THR A 24 6.22 7.02 -9.13
CA THR A 24 6.36 6.47 -10.49
C THR A 24 5.02 5.91 -10.93
N TYR A 25 4.76 5.96 -12.23
CA TYR A 25 3.55 5.39 -12.80
C TYR A 25 3.59 3.85 -12.69
N PRO A 26 2.58 3.20 -12.07
CA PRO A 26 2.52 1.75 -11.98
C PRO A 26 2.23 1.16 -13.35
N VAL A 27 3.12 0.30 -13.83
CA VAL A 27 2.99 -0.35 -15.14
C VAL A 27 2.04 -1.55 -15.01
N PRO A 28 0.95 -1.64 -15.79
CA PRO A 28 0.05 -2.79 -15.77
C PRO A 28 0.78 -4.09 -16.16
N LEU A 29 0.44 -5.16 -15.46
CA LEU A 29 0.95 -6.49 -15.75
C LEU A 29 0.20 -7.10 -16.94
N ARG A 30 0.88 -7.97 -17.69
CA ARG A 30 0.22 -8.79 -18.70
C ARG A 30 -0.47 -9.95 -18.01
N ASP A 31 -1.75 -10.13 -18.31
CA ASP A 31 -2.55 -11.22 -17.76
C ASP A 31 -2.17 -12.59 -18.37
N ASP A 32 -2.01 -13.59 -17.50
CA ASP A 32 -1.75 -15.02 -17.80
C ASP A 32 -2.97 -15.90 -17.45
N GLY A 33 -4.08 -15.30 -17.00
CA GLY A 33 -5.31 -16.00 -16.63
C GLY A 33 -5.30 -16.66 -15.25
N ASN A 34 -4.20 -16.57 -14.49
CA ASN A 34 -4.06 -17.08 -13.13
C ASN A 34 -3.51 -16.02 -12.15
N MET A 35 -4.03 -14.79 -12.21
CA MET A 35 -3.67 -13.69 -11.31
C MET A 35 -4.89 -13.21 -10.52
N SER A 36 -5.32 -13.98 -9.53
CA SER A 36 -6.49 -13.64 -8.69
C SER A 36 -6.23 -12.53 -7.67
N ASP A 37 -4.97 -12.14 -7.49
CA ASP A 37 -4.50 -11.10 -6.56
C ASP A 37 -4.26 -9.74 -7.25
N VAL A 38 -4.27 -9.71 -8.59
CA VAL A 38 -4.03 -8.48 -9.36
C VAL A 38 -5.36 -7.93 -9.85
N PRO A 39 -5.75 -6.72 -9.45
CA PRO A 39 -7.00 -6.13 -9.90
C PRO A 39 -6.95 -5.80 -11.39
N SER A 40 -8.07 -6.04 -12.09
CA SER A 40 -8.23 -5.67 -13.51
C SER A 40 -8.51 -4.18 -13.67
N HIS A 41 -9.10 -3.54 -12.66
CA HIS A 41 -9.46 -2.14 -12.63
C HIS A 41 -9.13 -1.51 -11.25
N PRO A 42 -8.76 -0.22 -11.18
CA PRO A 42 -8.37 0.42 -9.91
C PRO A 42 -9.44 0.41 -8.79
N GLN A 43 -10.70 0.18 -9.14
CA GLN A 43 -11.82 0.14 -8.17
C GLN A 43 -12.09 -1.28 -7.66
N ASP A 44 -11.41 -2.30 -8.19
CA ASP A 44 -11.64 -3.68 -7.79
C ASP A 44 -11.15 -3.91 -6.36
N PRO A 45 -11.84 -4.76 -5.57
CA PRO A 45 -11.52 -4.99 -4.16
C PRO A 45 -10.20 -5.75 -3.93
N GLU A 46 -9.62 -6.30 -5.00
CA GLU A 46 -8.46 -7.20 -4.97
C GLU A 46 -7.14 -6.44 -4.72
N GLY A 47 -7.13 -5.10 -4.88
CA GLY A 47 -5.97 -4.25 -4.65
C GLY A 47 -5.76 -3.78 -3.20
N PRO A 48 -4.55 -3.29 -2.85
CA PRO A 48 -4.28 -2.74 -1.52
C PRO A 48 -5.06 -1.45 -1.28
N SER A 49 -6.02 -1.48 -0.35
CA SER A 49 -6.84 -0.31 -0.01
C SER A 49 -6.17 0.62 1.02
N LEU A 50 -6.42 1.92 0.87
CA LEU A 50 -5.91 2.98 1.74
C LEU A 50 -6.94 3.41 2.81
N GLU A 51 -7.89 2.54 3.16
CA GLU A 51 -8.93 2.84 4.15
C GLU A 51 -8.36 3.13 5.55
N TRP A 52 -7.25 2.49 5.91
CA TRP A 52 -6.53 2.78 7.16
C TRP A 52 -5.95 4.20 7.17
N LEU A 53 -5.48 4.70 6.02
CA LEU A 53 -4.91 6.05 5.87
C LEU A 53 -5.99 7.12 5.96
N LYS A 54 -7.18 6.84 5.41
CA LYS A 54 -8.34 7.75 5.52
C LYS A 54 -8.89 7.87 6.94
N LYS A 55 -8.69 6.85 7.77
CA LYS A 55 -9.22 6.76 9.16
C LYS A 55 -8.18 7.11 10.23
N LEU A 56 -6.94 7.42 9.82
CA LEU A 56 -5.85 7.84 10.69
C LEU A 56 -6.09 9.24 11.28
#